data_AF-A0A8X6Z1T4-F1
#
_entry.id   AF-A0A8X6Z1T4-F1
#
_cell.length_a   1.000
_cell.length_b   1.000
_cell.length_c   1.000
_cell.angle_alpha   90.00
_cell.angle_beta   90.00
_cell.angle_gamma   90.00
#
_symmetry.space_group_name_H-M   'P 1'
#
loop_
_entity.id
_entity.type
_entity.pdbx_description
1 polymer ?
#
loop_
_entity_poly.entity_id
_entity_poly.type
_entity_poly.pdbx_seq_one_letter_code
_entity_poly.pdbx_strand_id
1 'polypeptide(L)'
;MKSKSSLLNISNKVHLIISNILIFCIDSIRPLLGNVGMVCIYPVSCSDYAKFMLQNKSLLISIPLITLRVLSCNPITAIFLKIKNRFFSK
;
A
#
# COMPACT_ATOMS: atom_id res chain seq x y z
N MET A 1 9.09 18.41 -33.27
CA MET A 1 8.84 17.13 -32.54
C MET A 1 9.58 16.97 -31.20
N LYS A 2 10.37 17.95 -30.70
CA LYS A 2 11.15 17.86 -29.43
C LYS A 2 10.35 18.03 -28.12
N SER A 3 9.09 18.51 -28.17
CA SER A 3 8.36 18.96 -26.98
C SER A 3 7.68 17.84 -26.17
N LYS A 4 7.21 16.76 -26.82
CA LYS A 4 6.54 15.64 -26.12
C LYS A 4 7.50 14.77 -25.30
N SER A 5 8.74 14.58 -25.78
CA SER A 5 9.74 13.73 -25.11
C SER A 5 10.27 14.36 -23.82
N SER A 6 10.42 15.68 -23.76
CA SER A 6 10.83 16.38 -22.53
C SER A 6 9.73 16.38 -21.47
N LEU A 7 8.47 16.59 -21.85
CA LEU A 7 7.32 16.52 -20.95
C LEU A 7 7.12 15.13 -20.35
N LEU A 8 7.28 14.07 -21.16
CA LEU A 8 7.20 12.69 -20.67
C LEU A 8 8.28 12.40 -19.61
N ASN A 9 9.48 12.92 -19.82
CA ASN A 9 10.60 12.73 -18.90
C ASN A 9 10.38 13.45 -17.56
N ILE A 10 9.79 14.65 -17.59
CA ILE A 10 9.43 15.40 -16.39
C ILE A 10 8.33 14.67 -15.62
N SER A 11 7.27 14.21 -16.32
CA SER A 11 6.17 13.47 -15.70
C SER A 11 6.65 12.19 -15.03
N ASN A 12 7.53 11.42 -15.68
CA ASN A 12 8.13 10.21 -15.10
C ASN A 12 8.98 10.52 -13.86
N LYS A 13 9.75 11.61 -13.89
CA LYS A 13 10.59 12.01 -12.76
C LYS A 13 9.76 12.48 -11.56
N VAL A 14 8.69 13.24 -11.82
CA VAL A 14 7.72 13.65 -10.79
C VAL A 14 7.01 12.44 -10.21
N HIS A 15 6.57 11.50 -11.05
CA HIS A 15 5.94 10.24 -10.62
C HIS A 15 6.85 9.43 -9.69
N LEU A 16 8.14 9.30 -10.04
CA LEU A 16 9.15 8.63 -9.21
C LEU A 16 9.33 9.34 -7.85
N ILE A 17 9.46 10.66 -7.85
CA ILE A 17 9.62 11.43 -6.61
C ILE A 17 8.41 11.25 -5.69
N ILE A 18 7.20 11.38 -6.23
CA ILE A 18 5.96 11.21 -5.45
C ILE A 18 5.87 9.78 -4.91
N SER A 19 6.15 8.77 -5.73
CA SER A 19 6.10 7.36 -5.32
C SER A 19 7.10 7.07 -4.20
N ASN A 20 8.31 7.62 -4.28
CA ASN A 20 9.32 7.48 -3.23
C ASN A 20 8.92 8.18 -1.93
N ILE A 21 8.32 9.37 -2.01
CA ILE A 21 7.77 10.07 -0.83
C ILE A 21 6.68 9.21 -0.16
N LEU A 22 5.76 8.66 -0.95
CA LEU A 22 4.70 7.80 -0.42
C LEU A 22 5.25 6.53 0.25
N ILE A 23 6.27 5.90 -0.34
CA ILE A 23 6.93 4.74 0.25
C ILE A 23 7.60 5.12 1.58
N PHE A 24 8.30 6.26 1.61
CA PHE A 24 8.92 6.77 2.84
C PHE A 24 7.88 7.04 3.94
N CYS A 25 6.74 7.63 3.59
CA CYS A 25 5.64 7.83 4.53
C CYS A 25 5.10 6.51 5.08
N ILE A 26 4.90 5.50 4.22
CA ILE A 26 4.47 4.16 4.65
C ILE A 26 5.47 3.58 5.65
N ASP A 27 6.77 3.68 5.37
CA ASP A 27 7.82 3.15 6.23
C ASP A 27 7.98 3.89 7.56
N SER A 28 7.74 5.20 7.57
CA SER A 28 7.82 6.00 8.78
C SER A 28 6.58 5.84 9.68
N ILE A 29 5.39 5.70 9.07
CA ILE A 29 4.12 5.61 9.80
C ILE A 29 3.85 4.18 10.29
N ARG A 30 4.25 3.15 9.55
CA ARG A 30 4.01 1.74 9.92
C ARG A 30 4.53 1.34 11.31
N PRO A 31 5.77 1.65 11.73
CA PRO A 31 6.24 1.31 13.07
C PRO A 31 5.48 2.08 14.17
N LEU A 32 4.98 3.29 13.89
CA LEU A 32 4.18 4.09 14.83
C LEU A 32 2.79 3.48 15.07
N LEU A 33 2.21 2.82 14.07
CA LEU A 33 0.90 2.15 14.17
C LEU A 33 0.96 0.80 14.90
N GLY A 34 2.15 0.29 15.23
CA GLY A 34 2.35 -0.99 15.91
C GLY A 34 1.69 -2.18 15.18
N ASN A 35 1.34 -3.24 15.93
CA ASN A 35 0.69 -4.43 15.37
C ASN A 35 -0.82 -4.23 15.07
N VAL A 36 -1.31 -3.00 15.12
CA VAL A 36 -2.71 -2.66 14.89
C VAL A 36 -3.02 -2.90 13.41
N GLY A 37 -3.90 -3.84 13.10
CA GLY A 37 -4.26 -4.17 11.72
C GLY A 37 -3.34 -5.16 10.99
N MET A 38 -2.44 -5.88 11.69
CA MET A 38 -1.59 -6.92 11.04
C MET A 38 -2.34 -8.13 10.48
N VAL A 39 -3.62 -8.29 10.80
CA VAL A 39 -4.43 -9.36 10.21
C VAL A 39 -4.99 -8.85 8.89
N CYS A 40 -4.14 -8.89 7.86
CA CYS A 40 -4.63 -8.77 6.50
C CYS A 40 -5.10 -10.16 6.05
N ILE A 41 -6.24 -10.23 5.38
CA ILE A 41 -6.78 -11.48 4.83
C ILE A 41 -5.94 -12.02 3.67
N TYR A 42 -4.96 -11.25 3.21
CA TYR A 42 -4.07 -11.60 2.12
C TYR A 42 -2.66 -11.94 2.63
N PRO A 43 -1.93 -12.82 1.92
CA PRO A 43 -0.59 -13.27 2.33
C PRO A 43 0.44 -12.14 2.34
N VAL A 44 0.29 -11.15 1.45
CA VAL A 44 1.14 -9.97 1.40
C VAL A 44 0.42 -8.82 2.10
N SER A 45 1.11 -8.18 3.05
CA SER A 45 0.57 -7.06 3.82
C SER A 45 0.14 -5.89 2.92
N CYS A 46 -0.86 -5.11 3.35
CA CYS A 46 -1.31 -3.93 2.59
C CYS A 46 -0.17 -2.94 2.29
N SER A 47 0.74 -2.78 3.23
CA SER A 47 1.90 -1.88 3.08
C SER A 47 2.90 -2.41 2.04
N ASP A 48 3.23 -3.70 2.04
CA ASP A 48 4.17 -4.26 1.06
C ASP A 48 3.54 -4.29 -0.34
N TYR A 49 2.24 -4.59 -0.40
CA TYR A 49 1.46 -4.45 -1.63
C TYR A 49 1.48 -3.00 -2.14
N ALA A 50 1.31 -2.02 -1.25
CA ALA A 50 1.34 -0.61 -1.63
C ALA A 50 2.69 -0.17 -2.19
N LYS A 51 3.79 -0.58 -1.58
CA LYS A 51 5.14 -0.33 -2.11
C LYS A 51 5.32 -0.95 -3.49
N PHE A 52 4.95 -2.21 -3.65
CA PHE A 52 5.03 -2.91 -4.93
C PHE A 52 4.24 -2.18 -6.02
N MET A 53 3.02 -1.75 -5.71
CA MET A 53 2.17 -1.03 -6.66
C MET A 53 2.73 0.35 -7.03
N LEU A 54 3.27 1.11 -6.06
CA LEU A 54 3.89 2.41 -6.29
C LEU A 54 5.18 2.31 -7.13
N GLN A 55 5.93 1.22 -7.01
CA GLN A 55 7.15 0.99 -7.80
C GLN A 55 6.87 0.54 -9.24
N ASN A 56 5.79 -0.22 -9.45
CA ASN A 56 5.56 -0.93 -10.72
C ASN A 56 4.42 -0.36 -11.57
N LYS A 57 3.59 0.54 -11.03
CA LYS A 57 2.41 1.09 -11.72
C LYS A 57 2.34 2.61 -11.59
N SER A 58 1.61 3.24 -12.51
CA SER A 58 1.32 4.67 -12.45
C SER A 58 0.48 4.99 -11.20
N LEU A 59 0.59 6.22 -10.67
CA LEU A 59 -0.18 6.64 -9.48
C LEU A 59 -1.69 6.50 -9.67
N LEU A 60 -2.18 6.75 -10.89
CA LEU A 60 -3.59 6.61 -11.25
C LEU A 60 -4.11 5.18 -11.11
N ILE A 61 -3.23 4.17 -11.24
CA ILE A 61 -3.57 2.76 -11.11
C ILE A 61 -3.26 2.27 -9.69
N SER A 62 -2.12 2.66 -9.12
CA SER A 62 -1.68 2.16 -7.82
C SER A 62 -2.56 2.66 -6.69
N ILE A 63 -2.92 3.95 -6.65
CA ILE A 63 -3.75 4.53 -5.58
C ILE A 63 -5.09 3.80 -5.42
N PRO A 64 -5.96 3.64 -6.45
CA PRO A 64 -7.24 2.97 -6.26
C PRO A 64 -7.10 1.50 -5.86
N LEU A 65 -6.10 0.80 -6.40
CA LEU A 65 -5.84 -0.60 -6.04
C LEU A 65 -5.35 -0.76 -4.60
N ILE A 66 -4.50 0.16 -4.12
CA ILE A 66 -4.05 0.21 -2.73
C ILE A 66 -5.23 0.49 -1.81
N THR A 67 -6.06 1.48 -2.13
CA THR A 67 -7.26 1.82 -1.35
C THR A 67 -8.20 0.64 -1.27
N LEU A 68 -8.51 -0.01 -2.40
CA LEU A 68 -9.37 -1.18 -2.43
C LEU A 68 -8.79 -2.33 -1.57
N ARG A 69 -7.49 -2.58 -1.66
CA ARG A 69 -6.78 -3.58 -0.84
C ARG A 69 -6.89 -3.28 0.65
N VAL A 70 -6.67 -2.03 1.05
CA VAL A 70 -6.75 -1.60 2.46
C VAL A 70 -8.18 -1.73 2.98
N LEU A 71 -9.18 -1.28 2.22
CA LEU A 71 -10.60 -1.42 2.58
C LEU A 71 -11.02 -2.89 2.67
N SER A 72 -10.47 -3.76 1.81
CA SER A 72 -10.72 -5.20 1.84
C SER A 72 -10.09 -5.87 3.06
N CYS A 73 -8.94 -5.39 3.55
CA CYS A 73 -8.38 -5.76 4.84
C CYS A 73 -9.10 -5.04 5.99
N ASN A 74 -10.43 -5.23 6.04
CA ASN A 74 -11.34 -4.58 6.98
C ASN A 74 -10.96 -4.93 8.45
N PRO A 75 -10.83 -3.93 9.33
CA PRO A 75 -10.53 -4.13 10.74
C PRO A 75 -11.51 -5.05 11.47
N ILE A 76 -12.79 -5.11 11.06
CA ILE A 76 -13.78 -6.02 11.63
C ILE A 76 -13.42 -7.48 11.35
N THR A 77 -13.04 -7.80 10.11
CA THR A 77 -12.60 -9.14 9.70
C THR A 77 -11.28 -9.52 10.36
N ALA A 78 -10.36 -8.56 10.48
CA ALA A 78 -9.09 -8.70 11.19
C ALA A 78 -9.30 -9.05 12.69
N ILE A 79 -10.21 -8.33 13.35
CA ILE A 79 -10.58 -8.56 14.76
C ILE A 79 -11.29 -9.92 14.92
N PHE A 80 -12.23 -10.25 14.04
CA PHE A 80 -12.92 -11.54 14.05
C PHE A 80 -11.94 -12.72 13.90
N LEU A 81 -11.00 -12.65 12.95
CA LEU A 81 -9.98 -13.68 12.76
C LEU A 81 -9.03 -13.78 13.96
N LYS A 82 -8.65 -12.65 14.56
CA LYS A 82 -7.82 -12.61 15.77
C LYS A 82 -8.51 -13.27 16.96
N ILE A 83 -9.82 -13.04 17.14
CA ILE A 83 -10.64 -13.68 18.18
C ILE A 83 -10.77 -15.18 17.89
N LYS A 84 -11.11 -15.55 16.65
CA LYS A 84 -11.23 -16.95 16.22
C LYS A 84 -9.97 -17.76 16.49
N ASN A 85 -8.80 -17.27 16.07
CA ASN A 85 -7.52 -17.98 16.27
C ASN A 85 -7.16 -18.11 17.76
N ARG A 86 -7.60 -17.18 18.62
CA ARG A 86 -7.38 -17.25 20.07
C ARG A 86 -8.29 -18.27 20.76
N PHE A 87 -9.49 -18.52 20.23
CA PHE A 87 -10.46 -19.47 20.78
C PHE A 87 -10.30 -20.90 20.25
N PHE A 88 -9.83 -21.07 19.01
CA PHE A 88 -9.70 -22.38 18.35
C PHE A 88 -8.27 -22.95 18.31
N SER A 89 -7.29 -22.31 18.97
CA SER A 89 -5.94 -22.88 19.18
C SER A 89 -5.79 -23.62 20.51
N LYS A 90 -6.88 -24.20 21.04
CA LYS A 90 -6.85 -25.10 22.19
C LYS A 90 -7.17 -26.51 21.73
#